data_AF-A0A497E2R4-F1
#
_entry.id   AF-A0A497E2R4-F1
#
_cell.length_a   1.000
_cell.length_b   1.000
_cell.length_c   1.000
_cell.angle_alpha   90.00
_cell.angle_beta   90.00
_cell.angle_gamma   90.00
#
_symmetry.space_group_name_H-M   'P 1'
#
loop_
_entity.id
_entity.type
_entity.pdbx_description
1 polymer ?
#
loop_
_entity_poly.entity_id
_entity_poly.type
_entity_poly.pdbx_seq_one_letter_code
_entity_poly.pdbx_strand_id
1 'polypeptide(L)' 'DPRPEEELYDLKNDPNELTNLVHERAYQGVRKKLSDILARWMKDTNDPLLKGPISLSEWVK' A
#
# COMPACT_ATOMS: atom_id res chain seq x y z
N ASP A 1 -5.59 -0.31 18.33
CA ASP A 1 -4.30 0.01 17.72
C ASP A 1 -4.54 0.66 16.37
N PRO A 2 -3.79 1.71 15.97
CA PRO A 2 -3.85 2.19 14.60
C PRO A 2 -3.32 1.09 13.67
N ARG A 3 -3.95 0.96 12.49
CA ARG A 3 -3.45 0.05 11.46
C ARG A 3 -2.08 0.54 10.97
N PRO A 4 -1.16 -0.38 10.62
CA PRO A 4 0.12 0.00 10.03
C PRO A 4 -0.08 0.71 8.69
N GLU A 5 0.93 1.48 8.28
CA GLU A 5 0.92 2.20 7.00
C GLU A 5 0.90 1.25 5.78
N GLU A 6 1.46 0.05 5.94
CA GLU A 6 1.55 -0.96 4.89
C GLU A 6 1.15 -2.33 5.42
N GLU A 7 0.43 -3.10 4.59
CA GLU A 7 0.01 -4.46 4.87
C GLU A 7 0.31 -5.35 3.65
N LEU A 8 0.67 -6.61 3.89
CA LEU A 8 0.95 -7.58 2.84
C LEU A 8 0.28 -8.91 3.16
N TYR A 9 -0.55 -9.41 2.25
CA TYR A 9 -1.30 -10.66 2.42
C TYR A 9 -1.01 -11.64 1.30
N ASP A 10 -0.93 -12.93 1.64
CA ASP A 10 -0.88 -14.02 0.67
C ASP A 10 -2.30 -14.58 0.47
N LEU A 11 -3.03 -14.05 -0.51
CA LEU A 11 -4.43 -14.41 -0.75
C LEU A 11 -4.65 -15.89 -1.10
N LYS A 12 -3.60 -16.62 -1.51
CA LYS A 12 -3.72 -18.06 -1.78
C LYS A 12 -3.83 -18.86 -0.48
N ASN A 13 -3.07 -18.46 0.54
CA ASN A 13 -3.01 -19.15 1.82
C ASN A 13 -3.88 -18.48 2.91
N ASP A 14 -4.20 -17.19 2.72
CA ASP A 14 -4.99 -16.36 3.61
C ASP A 14 -5.97 -15.48 2.80
N PRO A 15 -7.05 -16.08 2.27
CA PRO A 15 -8.01 -15.38 1.41
C PRO A 15 -8.84 -14.30 2.13
N ASN A 16 -8.81 -14.29 3.46
CA ASN A 16 -9.55 -13.32 4.28
C ASN A 16 -8.63 -12.24 4.88
N GLU A 17 -7.36 -12.19 4.48
CA GLU A 17 -6.41 -11.12 4.85
C GLU A 17 -6.27 -10.93 6.36
N LEU A 18 -6.24 -12.03 7.11
CA LEU A 18 -6.19 -12.01 8.57
C LEU A 18 -4.76 -11.92 9.11
N THR A 19 -3.77 -12.32 8.31
CA THR A 19 -2.37 -12.43 8.70
C THR A 19 -1.51 -11.47 7.88
N ASN A 20 -1.20 -10.32 8.46
CA ASN A 20 -0.32 -9.35 7.83
C ASN A 20 1.15 -9.83 7.85
N LEU A 21 1.71 -10.09 6.65
CA LEU A 21 3.06 -10.60 6.42
C LEU A 21 4.10 -9.50 6.15
N VAL A 22 3.75 -8.22 6.33
CA VAL A 22 4.61 -7.09 5.94
C VAL A 22 6.00 -7.09 6.60
N HIS A 23 6.13 -7.69 7.79
CA HIS A 23 7.41 -7.79 8.52
C HIS A 23 8.11 -9.14 8.37
N GLU A 24 7.49 -10.11 7.70
CA GLU A 24 8.06 -11.44 7.53
C GLU A 24 9.25 -11.40 6.58
N ARG A 25 10.40 -11.92 7.04
CA ARG A 25 11.66 -11.84 6.29
C ARG A 25 11.56 -12.51 4.92
N ALA A 26 10.83 -13.63 4.84
CA ALA A 26 10.61 -14.37 3.60
C ALA A 26 9.87 -13.56 2.52
N TYR A 27 9.08 -12.56 2.93
CA TYR A 27 8.23 -11.78 2.03
C TYR A 27 8.81 -10.41 1.67
N GLN A 28 9.96 -9.99 2.22
CA GLN A 28 10.53 -8.66 1.96
C GLN A 28 10.85 -8.40 0.49
N GLY A 29 11.23 -9.43 -0.28
CA GLY A 29 11.44 -9.31 -1.72
C GLY A 29 10.14 -9.04 -2.48
N VAL A 30 9.05 -9.72 -2.10
CA VAL A 30 7.71 -9.52 -2.68
C VAL A 30 7.17 -8.15 -2.31
N ARG A 31 7.27 -7.78 -1.03
CA ARG A 31 6.91 -6.46 -0.51
C ARG A 31 7.57 -5.37 -1.36
N LYS A 32 8.91 -5.36 -1.44
CA LYS A 32 9.65 -4.35 -2.20
C LYS A 32 9.19 -4.28 -3.66
N LYS A 33 9.01 -5.43 -4.32
CA LYS A 33 8.55 -5.48 -5.71
C LYS A 33 7.17 -4.82 -5.87
N LEU A 34 6.22 -5.13 -4.98
CA LEU A 34 4.87 -4.56 -5.04
C LEU A 34 4.87 -3.06 -4.71
N SER A 35 5.64 -2.63 -3.70
CA SER A 35 5.78 -1.20 -3.37
C SER A 35 6.42 -0.42 -4.53
N ASP A 36 7.42 -1.00 -5.22
CA ASP A 36 8.05 -0.39 -6.41
C ASP A 36 7.03 -0.25 -7.57
N ILE A 37 6.19 -1.27 -7.80
CA ILE A 37 5.12 -1.22 -8.82
C ILE A 37 4.10 -0.14 -8.49
N LEU A 38 3.64 -0.08 -7.24
CA LEU A 38 2.70 0.94 -6.77
C LEU A 38 3.29 2.34 -6.95
N ALA A 39 4.51 2.57 -6.47
CA ALA A 39 5.19 3.86 -6.58
C ALA A 39 5.37 4.29 -8.04
N ARG A 40 5.64 3.34 -8.95
CA ARG A 40 5.71 3.60 -10.39
C ARG A 40 4.33 4.01 -10.93
N TRP A 41 3.29 3.26 -10.60
CA TRP A 41 1.93 3.54 -11.05
C TRP A 41 1.45 4.92 -10.58
N MET A 42 1.65 5.26 -9.30
CA MET A 42 1.30 6.57 -8.75
C MET A 42 1.96 7.71 -9.52
N LYS A 43 3.23 7.55 -9.94
CA LYS A 43 3.94 8.55 -10.76
C LYS A 43 3.35 8.62 -12.17
N ASP A 44 3.15 7.46 -12.80
CA ASP A 44 2.66 7.35 -14.17
C ASP A 44 1.22 7.92 -14.32
N THR A 45 0.41 7.87 -13.25
CA THR A 45 -0.96 8.41 -13.22
C THR A 45 -1.07 9.81 -12.61
N ASN A 46 0.05 10.45 -12.26
CA ASN A 46 0.09 11.74 -11.56
C ASN A 46 -0.76 11.77 -10.28
N ASP A 47 -0.67 10.72 -9.47
CA ASP A 47 -1.44 10.57 -8.24
C ASP A 47 -1.26 11.79 -7.31
N PRO A 48 -2.35 12.53 -6.99
CA PRO A 48 -2.28 13.69 -6.10
C PRO A 48 -1.75 13.38 -4.70
N LEU A 49 -1.84 12.13 -4.23
CA LEU A 49 -1.27 11.71 -2.94
C LEU A 49 0.25 11.88 -2.87
N LEU A 50 0.95 11.88 -4.02
CA LEU A 50 2.38 12.15 -4.07
C LEU A 50 2.73 13.60 -3.67
N LYS A 51 1.76 14.52 -3.66
CA LYS A 51 1.93 15.92 -3.25
C LYS A 51 1.61 16.13 -1.77
N GLY A 52 1.11 15.11 -1.07
CA GLY A 52 0.71 15.16 0.32
C GLY A 52 -0.72 14.64 0.54
N PRO A 53 -1.19 14.66 1.80
CA PRO A 53 -2.54 14.21 2.15
C PRO A 53 -3.60 14.98 1.36
N ILE A 54 -4.60 14.27 0.84
CA ILE A 54 -5.74 14.90 0.17
C ILE A 54 -6.57 15.65 1.21
N SER A 55 -6.71 16.96 1.01
CA SER A 55 -7.65 17.74 1.82
C SER A 55 -9.07 17.49 1.32
N LEU A 56 -9.97 17.07 2.24
CA LEU A 56 -11.40 16.97 1.94
C LEU A 56 -12.02 18.33 1.57
N SER A 57 -11.40 19.45 1.97
CA SER A 57 -11.90 20.79 1.63
C SER A 57 -11.72 21.16 0.15
N GLU A 58 -10.83 20.49 -0.59
CA GLU A 58 -10.61 20.76 -2.01
C GLU A 58 -11.64 20.07 -2.92
N TRP A 59 -12.33 19.03 -2.42
CA TRP A 59 -13.34 18.26 -3.17
C TRP A 59 -14.78 18.76 -3.00
N VAL A 60 -15.01 19.71 -2.08
CA VAL A 60 -16.36 20.23 -1.73
C VAL A 60 -16.57 21.66 -2.28
N LYS A 61 -15.81 22.05 -3.31
CA LYS A 61 -16.07 23.26 -4.11
C LYS A 61 -16.52 22.88 -5.51
#